data_AF-A0AAD7T7F2-F1
#
_entry.id   AF-A0AAD7T7F2-F1
#
_cell.length_a   1.000
_cell.length_b   1.000
_cell.length_c   1.000
_cell.angle_alpha   90.00
_cell.angle_beta   90.00
_cell.angle_gamma   90.00
#
_symmetry.space_group_name_H-M   'P 1'
#
loop_
_entity.id
_entity.type
_entity.pdbx_description
1 polymer ?
#
loop_
_entity_poly.entity_id
_entity_poly.type
_entity_poly.pdbx_seq_one_letter_code
_entity_poly.pdbx_strand_id
1 'polypeptide(L)'
;MEDFGSALEKNAAELTVMDVYDIAAVVGQEFERIIDQYGCEALARLMPKVVRVLEIVEVLVSRNNISPETEELRLELDRLRLERMDRLEKEKKHQKELELVEDVWRGEAQDLLSQIAQLQAENKNLLTNLSLNDCPVTEEELQRQEGVSERERQVMKKLKEVVDKQRDEIRAKDRELTLRNDDVEALQQQQNRLMKINHDLRHKMAVVEAQGKALIQQKVELEAVAQAREQELGQLHQEVTRLRDRLRGEPAHNEEEPAPAPPQLSHAETSDAQSSVWAECGNDPEFLAECFEVGESLSLFPGLEDGEHAEKGEDYCDEDGDEEEEEEEAVLLWGACEEDPAGERGALDLKDPNRPRFTLQELRDVLHERNELKAKVFMLQEEIAYYKSEEQEEEMGTPPSMPSPVPRSNIQPESGIKRLIFTAIMPMVAAGLIADDPTLQPIRRLVSFV
;
A
#
# COMPACT_ATOMS: atom_id res chain seq x y z
N MET A 1 -7.44 4.87 -47.85
CA MET A 1 -7.00 6.23 -47.47
C MET A 1 -7.13 6.27 -45.97
N GLU A 2 -6.15 5.62 -45.35
CA GLU A 2 -6.03 5.45 -43.91
C GLU A 2 -5.33 6.67 -43.28
N ASP A 3 -5.54 6.83 -41.97
CA ASP A 3 -5.35 8.09 -41.24
C ASP A 3 -3.89 8.36 -40.80
N PHE A 4 -2.92 7.83 -41.57
CA PHE A 4 -1.49 7.81 -41.22
C PHE A 4 -0.85 9.20 -41.05
N GLY A 5 -1.51 10.27 -41.47
CA GLY A 5 -1.06 11.64 -41.22
C GLY A 5 -1.08 12.03 -39.73
N SER A 6 -1.96 11.43 -38.93
CA SER A 6 -2.18 11.82 -37.53
C SER A 6 -0.92 11.71 -36.65
N ALA A 7 -0.08 10.70 -36.87
CA ALA A 7 1.14 10.48 -36.08
C ALA A 7 2.18 11.61 -36.24
N LEU A 8 2.24 12.25 -37.41
CA LEU A 8 3.16 13.38 -37.69
C LEU A 8 2.73 14.71 -37.05
N GLU A 9 1.45 14.83 -36.63
CA GLU A 9 0.92 16.05 -36.02
C GLU A 9 0.96 16.02 -34.47
N LYS A 10 1.35 14.90 -33.86
CA LYS A 10 1.46 14.73 -32.40
C LYS A 10 2.64 15.49 -31.80
N ASN A 11 2.51 15.93 -30.54
CA ASN A 11 3.63 16.53 -29.82
C ASN A 11 4.73 15.51 -29.57
N ALA A 12 5.99 15.92 -29.68
CA ALA A 12 7.15 15.02 -29.50
C ALA A 12 7.28 14.40 -28.08
N ALA A 13 6.54 14.92 -27.09
CA ALA A 13 6.45 14.35 -25.74
C ALA A 13 5.30 13.33 -25.56
N GLU A 14 4.41 13.22 -26.55
CA GLU A 14 3.19 12.39 -26.55
C GLU A 14 3.26 11.25 -27.59
N LEU A 15 4.36 11.18 -28.35
CA LEU A 15 4.63 10.09 -29.30
C LEU A 15 4.77 8.76 -28.56
N THR A 16 4.12 7.72 -29.08
CA THR A 16 4.28 6.33 -28.65
C THR A 16 5.16 5.55 -29.64
N VAL A 17 5.61 4.34 -29.27
CA VAL A 17 6.39 3.48 -30.18
C VAL A 17 5.61 3.13 -31.45
N MET A 18 4.28 3.00 -31.34
CA MET A 18 3.39 2.76 -32.50
C MET A 18 3.43 3.94 -33.47
N ASP A 19 3.41 5.18 -32.96
CA ASP A 19 3.51 6.39 -33.79
C ASP A 19 4.82 6.45 -34.59
N VAL A 20 5.92 5.94 -34.02
CA VAL A 20 7.21 5.88 -34.74
C VAL A 20 7.15 4.90 -35.91
N TYR A 21 6.43 3.77 -35.77
CA TYR A 21 6.20 2.83 -36.87
C TYR A 21 5.22 3.39 -37.93
N ASP A 22 4.18 4.11 -37.52
CA ASP A 22 3.26 4.78 -38.46
C ASP A 22 3.99 5.87 -39.27
N ILE A 23 4.82 6.68 -38.61
CA ILE A 23 5.71 7.65 -39.26
C ILE A 23 6.69 6.93 -40.22
N ALA A 24 7.27 5.81 -39.81
CA ALA A 24 8.15 5.01 -40.65
C ALA A 24 7.43 4.46 -41.90
N ALA A 25 6.16 4.06 -41.77
CA ALA A 25 5.34 3.59 -42.88
C ALA A 25 5.04 4.71 -43.89
N VAL A 26 4.67 5.91 -43.43
CA VAL A 26 4.48 7.09 -44.31
C VAL A 26 5.77 7.44 -45.05
N VAL A 27 6.89 7.52 -44.32
CA VAL A 27 8.22 7.81 -44.89
C VAL A 27 8.65 6.72 -45.90
N GLY A 28 8.31 5.45 -45.63
CA GLY A 28 8.50 4.34 -46.56
C GLY A 28 7.73 4.51 -47.88
N GLN A 29 6.45 4.88 -47.81
CA GLN A 29 5.61 5.12 -49.00
C GLN A 29 6.10 6.29 -49.86
N GLU A 30 6.66 7.35 -49.24
CA GLU A 30 7.29 8.45 -49.99
C GLU A 30 8.58 7.98 -50.68
N PHE A 31 9.39 7.13 -50.02
CA PHE A 31 10.58 6.54 -50.64
C PHE A 31 10.26 5.56 -51.77
N GLU A 32 9.23 4.72 -51.64
CA GLU A 32 8.76 3.82 -52.70
C GLU A 32 8.41 4.62 -53.97
N ARG A 33 7.61 5.68 -53.83
CA ARG A 33 7.25 6.58 -54.94
C ARG A 33 8.45 7.31 -55.57
N ILE A 34 9.55 7.50 -54.85
CA ILE A 34 10.81 8.05 -55.39
C ILE A 34 11.63 6.95 -56.10
N ILE A 35 11.66 5.72 -55.58
CA ILE A 35 12.32 4.57 -56.21
C ILE A 35 11.69 4.29 -57.58
N ASP A 36 10.35 4.32 -57.69
CA ASP A 36 9.62 4.12 -58.94
C ASP A 36 9.97 5.14 -60.04
N GLN A 37 10.27 6.38 -59.64
CA GLN A 37 10.52 7.50 -60.58
C GLN A 37 12.00 7.69 -60.92
N TYR A 38 12.92 7.41 -59.98
CA TYR A 38 14.34 7.77 -60.08
C TYR A 38 15.31 6.59 -59.85
N GLY A 39 14.80 5.41 -59.53
CA GLY A 39 15.59 4.22 -59.23
C GLY A 39 16.15 4.20 -57.80
N CYS A 40 16.48 2.99 -57.32
CA CYS A 40 16.93 2.78 -55.94
C CYS A 40 18.26 3.44 -55.58
N GLU A 41 19.16 3.69 -56.55
CA GLU A 41 20.45 4.33 -56.31
C GLU A 41 20.33 5.75 -55.73
N ALA A 42 19.24 6.47 -56.05
CA ALA A 42 18.98 7.81 -55.54
C ALA A 42 18.82 7.83 -54.00
N LEU A 43 18.29 6.75 -53.41
CA LEU A 43 18.00 6.65 -51.97
C LEU A 43 18.95 5.72 -51.21
N ALA A 44 19.77 4.91 -51.89
CA ALA A 44 20.68 3.94 -51.27
C ALA A 44 21.62 4.52 -50.19
N ARG A 45 21.97 5.81 -50.27
CA ARG A 45 22.80 6.52 -49.26
C ARG A 45 22.02 7.30 -48.21
N LEU A 46 20.71 7.45 -48.38
CA LEU A 46 19.81 8.16 -47.46
C LEU A 46 19.06 7.17 -46.56
N MET A 47 18.56 6.06 -47.12
CA MET A 47 17.75 5.07 -46.41
C MET A 47 18.40 4.61 -45.08
N PRO A 48 19.69 4.24 -45.00
CA PRO A 48 20.29 3.79 -43.73
C PRO A 48 20.39 4.90 -42.67
N LYS A 49 20.41 6.18 -43.09
CA LYS A 49 20.42 7.33 -42.17
C LYS A 49 19.04 7.61 -41.61
N VAL A 50 18.00 7.43 -42.42
CA VAL A 50 16.61 7.68 -42.00
C VAL A 50 16.12 6.55 -41.10
N VAL A 51 16.44 5.29 -41.43
CA VAL A 51 16.29 4.15 -40.50
C VAL A 51 17.02 4.44 -39.19
N ARG A 52 18.29 4.89 -39.22
CA ARG A 52 19.02 5.23 -37.99
C ARG A 52 18.41 6.39 -37.18
N VAL A 53 17.73 7.35 -37.82
CA VAL A 53 17.00 8.40 -37.10
C VAL A 53 15.74 7.83 -36.44
N LEU A 54 14.99 6.97 -37.14
CA LEU A 54 13.81 6.30 -36.60
C LEU A 54 14.18 5.38 -35.41
N GLU A 55 15.24 4.58 -35.52
CA GLU A 55 15.81 3.78 -34.39
C GLU A 55 16.11 4.65 -33.15
N ILE A 56 16.66 5.85 -33.35
CA ILE A 56 16.99 6.77 -32.25
C ILE A 56 15.72 7.34 -31.62
N VAL A 57 14.70 7.69 -32.42
CA VAL A 57 13.41 8.17 -31.92
C VAL A 57 12.67 7.06 -31.17
N GLU A 58 12.63 5.85 -31.71
CA GLU A 58 12.06 4.64 -31.09
C GLU A 58 12.66 4.39 -29.70
N VAL A 59 14.00 4.41 -29.57
CA VAL A 59 14.69 4.21 -28.28
C VAL A 59 14.43 5.36 -27.30
N LEU A 60 14.33 6.62 -27.77
CA LEU A 60 14.03 7.77 -26.92
C LEU A 60 12.57 7.74 -26.42
N VAL A 61 11.62 7.44 -27.30
CA VAL A 61 10.19 7.30 -26.97
C VAL A 61 9.98 6.13 -26.01
N SER A 62 10.59 4.97 -26.27
CA SER A 62 10.54 3.80 -25.38
C SER A 62 11.03 4.13 -23.98
N ARG A 63 12.12 4.90 -23.84
CA ARG A 63 12.66 5.33 -22.54
C ARG A 63 11.82 6.41 -21.85
N ASN A 64 11.19 7.31 -22.61
CA ASN A 64 10.33 8.33 -22.05
C ASN A 64 9.02 7.73 -21.49
N ASN A 65 8.49 6.70 -22.17
CA ASN A 65 7.30 5.98 -21.75
C ASN A 65 7.58 4.89 -20.69
N ILE A 66 8.85 4.59 -20.42
CA ILE A 66 9.32 3.71 -19.33
C ILE A 66 10.25 4.54 -18.43
N SER A 67 9.68 5.59 -17.83
CA SER A 67 10.35 6.41 -16.81
C SER A 67 9.70 6.13 -15.45
N PRO A 68 9.98 4.96 -14.83
CA PRO A 68 9.31 4.51 -13.61
C PRO A 68 9.52 5.50 -12.46
N GLU A 69 10.70 6.13 -12.36
CA GLU A 69 11.01 7.23 -11.44
C GLU A 69 9.94 8.33 -11.46
N THR A 70 9.40 8.70 -12.62
CA THR A 70 8.34 9.73 -12.71
C THR A 70 6.95 9.23 -12.32
N GLU A 71 6.70 7.93 -12.31
CA GLU A 71 5.46 7.33 -11.85
C GLU A 71 5.52 6.99 -10.36
N GLU A 72 6.64 6.45 -9.89
CA GLU A 72 7.01 6.26 -8.49
C GLU A 72 6.91 7.60 -7.72
N LEU A 73 7.51 8.68 -8.23
CA LEU A 73 7.40 10.01 -7.63
C LEU A 73 5.98 10.60 -7.65
N ARG A 74 5.11 10.19 -8.59
CA ARG A 74 3.68 10.56 -8.57
C ARG A 74 2.93 9.77 -7.52
N LEU A 75 3.14 8.46 -7.46
CA LEU A 75 2.52 7.56 -6.49
C LEU A 75 2.92 7.94 -5.05
N GLU A 76 4.20 8.26 -4.82
CA GLU A 76 4.67 8.69 -3.50
C GLU A 76 4.17 10.10 -3.14
N LEU A 77 4.08 11.02 -4.11
CA LEU A 77 3.44 12.32 -3.90
C LEU A 77 1.97 12.16 -3.47
N ASP A 78 1.23 11.22 -4.07
CA ASP A 78 -0.17 10.93 -3.70
C ASP A 78 -0.29 10.14 -2.39
N ARG A 79 0.67 9.25 -2.08
CA ARG A 79 0.79 8.59 -0.75
C ARG A 79 0.99 9.63 0.35
N LEU A 80 1.94 10.55 0.18
CA LEU A 80 2.23 11.63 1.12
C LEU A 80 1.08 12.65 1.24
N ARG A 81 0.29 12.85 0.17
CA ARG A 81 -0.96 13.65 0.23
C ARG A 81 -2.01 12.97 1.10
N LEU A 82 -2.25 11.67 0.89
CA LEU A 82 -3.19 10.88 1.69
C LEU A 82 -2.77 10.82 3.17
N GLU A 83 -1.50 10.53 3.45
CA GLU A 83 -0.95 10.49 4.81
C GLU A 83 -1.00 11.87 5.51
N ARG A 84 -0.84 12.97 4.77
CA ARG A 84 -1.04 14.33 5.30
C ARG A 84 -2.52 14.62 5.59
N MET A 85 -3.44 14.17 4.74
CA MET A 85 -4.88 14.32 4.98
C MET A 85 -5.35 13.52 6.20
N ASP A 86 -4.90 12.27 6.33
CA ASP A 86 -5.21 11.41 7.48
C ASP A 86 -4.65 11.97 8.80
N ARG A 87 -3.41 12.48 8.82
CA ARG A 87 -2.87 13.21 9.98
C ARG A 87 -3.72 14.42 10.37
N LEU A 88 -4.06 15.29 9.41
CA LEU A 88 -4.92 16.46 9.66
C LEU A 88 -6.34 16.05 10.12
N GLU A 89 -6.86 14.91 9.68
CA GLU A 89 -8.11 14.37 10.19
C GLU A 89 -8.00 13.82 11.60
N LYS A 90 -6.90 13.13 11.94
CA LYS A 90 -6.62 12.61 13.29
C LYS A 90 -6.44 13.74 14.28
N GLU A 91 -5.63 14.76 13.95
CA GLU A 91 -5.50 16.00 14.72
C GLU A 91 -6.87 16.67 14.96
N LYS A 92 -7.70 16.78 13.92
CA LYS A 92 -9.05 17.37 13.99
C LYS A 92 -10.08 16.51 14.74
N LYS A 93 -9.86 15.20 14.89
CA LYS A 93 -10.66 14.32 15.75
C LYS A 93 -10.23 14.50 17.21
N HIS A 94 -8.92 14.39 17.47
CA HIS A 94 -8.34 14.57 18.80
C HIS A 94 -8.62 15.97 19.40
N GLN A 95 -8.53 17.03 18.60
CA GLN A 95 -8.87 18.40 19.03
C GLN A 95 -10.31 18.50 19.55
N LYS A 96 -11.27 17.82 18.92
CA LYS A 96 -12.68 17.79 19.36
C LYS A 96 -12.90 16.93 20.60
N GLU A 97 -12.15 15.84 20.72
CA GLU A 97 -12.15 14.99 21.92
C GLU A 97 -11.62 15.80 23.12
N LEU A 98 -10.57 16.59 22.91
CA LEU A 98 -10.00 17.49 23.91
C LEU A 98 -10.97 18.63 24.28
N GLU A 99 -11.63 19.25 23.31
CA GLU A 99 -12.70 20.24 23.53
C GLU A 99 -13.86 19.65 24.35
N LEU A 100 -14.30 18.42 24.02
CA LEU A 100 -15.36 17.72 24.76
C LEU A 100 -14.96 17.39 26.20
N VAL A 101 -13.72 16.96 26.42
CA VAL A 101 -13.16 16.71 27.76
C VAL A 101 -13.06 18.01 28.56
N GLU A 102 -12.66 19.12 27.92
CA GLU A 102 -12.63 20.43 28.57
C GLU A 102 -14.03 20.91 28.99
N ASP A 103 -15.04 20.76 28.12
CA ASP A 103 -16.43 21.12 28.42
C ASP A 103 -17.02 20.27 29.57
N VAL A 104 -16.76 18.95 29.59
CA VAL A 104 -17.17 18.06 30.70
C VAL A 104 -16.50 18.48 32.01
N TRP A 105 -15.18 18.70 32.00
CA TRP A 105 -14.43 19.11 33.19
C TRP A 105 -14.86 20.49 33.71
N ARG A 106 -15.21 21.43 32.81
CA ARG A 106 -15.83 22.72 33.15
C ARG A 106 -17.19 22.55 33.82
N GLY A 107 -18.01 21.59 33.36
CA GLY A 107 -19.28 21.22 33.98
C GLY A 107 -19.08 20.68 35.40
N GLU A 108 -18.23 19.65 35.56
CA GLU A 108 -17.93 19.05 36.87
C GLU A 108 -17.37 20.07 37.87
N ALA A 109 -16.44 20.93 37.45
CA ALA A 109 -15.91 22.00 38.28
C ALA A 109 -17.00 23.00 38.72
N GLN A 110 -17.92 23.36 37.82
CA GLN A 110 -19.04 24.25 38.13
C GLN A 110 -20.07 23.59 39.08
N ASP A 111 -20.33 22.30 38.95
CA ASP A 111 -21.20 21.56 39.86
C ASP A 111 -20.58 21.39 41.24
N LEU A 112 -19.27 21.12 41.34
CA LEU A 112 -18.55 21.08 42.61
C LEU A 112 -18.53 22.44 43.30
N LEU A 113 -18.30 23.54 42.56
CA LEU A 113 -18.42 24.90 43.09
C LEU A 113 -19.85 25.20 43.59
N SER A 114 -20.86 24.71 42.89
CA SER A 114 -22.28 24.88 43.26
C SER A 114 -22.63 24.10 44.54
N GLN A 115 -22.12 22.88 44.69
CA GLN A 115 -22.22 22.07 45.92
C GLN A 115 -21.50 22.76 47.10
N ILE A 116 -20.29 23.28 46.89
CA ILE A 116 -19.55 24.02 47.92
C ILE A 116 -20.34 25.27 48.35
N ALA A 117 -20.90 26.02 47.41
CA ALA A 117 -21.72 27.20 47.71
C ALA A 117 -23.00 26.84 48.50
N GLN A 118 -23.67 25.74 48.15
CA GLN A 118 -24.82 25.24 48.91
C GLN A 118 -24.42 24.82 50.33
N LEU A 119 -23.37 24.02 50.49
CA LEU A 119 -22.87 23.58 51.80
C LEU A 119 -22.40 24.76 52.68
N GLN A 120 -21.83 25.81 52.09
CA GLN A 120 -21.50 27.05 52.82
C GLN A 120 -22.76 27.81 53.26
N ALA A 121 -23.80 27.88 52.43
CA ALA A 121 -25.08 28.49 52.79
C ALA A 121 -25.81 27.69 53.88
N GLU A 122 -25.78 26.36 53.82
CA GLU A 122 -26.37 25.47 54.83
C GLU A 122 -25.62 25.56 56.16
N ASN A 123 -24.28 25.52 56.17
CA ASN A 123 -23.48 25.76 57.38
C ASN A 123 -23.76 27.14 58.00
N LYS A 124 -23.91 28.20 57.19
CA LYS A 124 -24.28 29.53 57.68
C LYS A 124 -25.68 29.58 58.29
N ASN A 125 -26.64 28.83 57.73
CA ASN A 125 -27.97 28.65 58.31
C ASN A 125 -27.94 27.84 59.61
N LEU A 126 -27.11 26.79 59.70
CA LEU A 126 -26.95 26.01 60.93
C LEU A 126 -26.33 26.85 62.05
N LEU A 127 -25.29 27.64 61.76
CA LEU A 127 -24.68 28.57 62.72
C LEU A 127 -25.67 29.62 63.25
N THR A 128 -26.49 30.22 62.39
CA THR A 128 -27.52 31.18 62.82
C THR A 128 -28.63 30.51 63.63
N ASN A 129 -29.06 29.31 63.27
CA ASN A 129 -30.05 28.56 64.05
C ASN A 129 -29.50 28.12 65.42
N LEU A 130 -28.22 27.73 65.52
CA LEU A 130 -27.58 27.43 66.80
C LEU A 130 -27.60 28.66 67.72
N SER A 131 -27.16 29.84 67.22
CA SER A 131 -27.22 31.10 68.00
C SER A 131 -28.63 31.57 68.38
N LEU A 132 -29.68 31.02 67.76
CA LEU A 132 -31.08 31.28 68.09
C LEU A 132 -31.63 30.33 69.17
N ASN A 133 -30.97 29.19 69.43
CA ASN A 133 -31.36 28.22 70.44
C ASN A 133 -30.67 28.44 71.80
N ASP A 134 -29.68 29.33 71.89
CA ASP A 134 -29.02 29.75 73.16
C ASP A 134 -29.91 30.65 74.06
N CYS A 135 -31.23 30.63 73.86
CA CYS A 135 -32.22 31.42 74.59
C CYS A 135 -33.21 30.47 75.29
N PRO A 136 -33.58 30.68 76.57
CA PRO A 136 -34.31 29.68 77.35
C PRO A 136 -35.73 29.39 76.81
N VAL A 137 -36.01 28.09 76.65
CA VAL A 137 -37.24 27.55 76.04
C VAL A 137 -38.49 27.92 76.85
N THR A 138 -39.54 28.31 76.12
CA THR A 138 -40.92 28.48 76.63
C THR A 138 -41.88 27.62 75.79
N GLU A 139 -43.19 27.85 75.86
CA GLU A 139 -44.25 26.97 75.32
C GLU A 139 -44.22 26.76 73.78
N GLU A 140 -43.34 27.46 73.04
CA GLU A 140 -43.10 27.22 71.61
C GLU A 140 -42.69 25.78 71.28
N GLU A 141 -42.08 25.02 72.19
CA GLU A 141 -41.42 23.74 71.86
C GLU A 141 -42.38 22.70 71.23
N LEU A 142 -43.67 22.70 71.63
CA LEU A 142 -44.69 21.85 70.99
C LEU A 142 -44.99 22.27 69.54
N GLN A 143 -44.98 23.57 69.26
CA GLN A 143 -45.17 24.10 67.90
C GLN A 143 -43.88 23.97 67.06
N ARG A 144 -42.70 24.01 67.70
CA ARG A 144 -41.42 23.65 67.07
C ARG A 144 -41.41 22.16 66.69
N GLN A 145 -42.03 21.28 67.46
CA GLN A 145 -42.17 19.86 67.10
C GLN A 145 -43.05 19.64 65.85
N GLU A 146 -44.14 20.39 65.69
CA GLU A 146 -44.91 20.42 64.44
C GLU A 146 -44.07 20.97 63.27
N GLY A 147 -43.32 22.05 63.50
CA GLY A 147 -42.39 22.64 62.51
C GLY A 147 -41.21 21.72 62.13
N VAL A 148 -40.77 20.84 63.03
CA VAL A 148 -39.80 19.78 62.72
C VAL A 148 -40.44 18.74 61.79
N SER A 149 -41.67 18.30 62.07
CA SER A 149 -42.40 17.38 61.19
C SER A 149 -42.67 18.00 59.80
N GLU A 150 -42.88 19.32 59.72
CA GLU A 150 -42.98 20.02 58.43
C GLU A 150 -41.64 20.04 57.67
N ARG A 151 -40.52 20.29 58.35
CA ARG A 151 -39.16 20.20 57.76
C ARG A 151 -38.85 18.78 57.27
N GLU A 152 -39.15 17.76 58.07
CA GLU A 152 -39.02 16.35 57.68
C GLU A 152 -39.88 16.01 56.46
N ARG A 153 -41.13 16.50 56.41
CA ARG A 153 -42.01 16.37 55.24
C ARG A 153 -41.43 17.07 54.00
N GLN A 154 -40.77 18.22 54.16
CA GLN A 154 -40.09 18.93 53.08
C GLN A 154 -38.84 18.18 52.59
N VAL A 155 -38.05 17.60 53.49
CA VAL A 155 -36.92 16.71 53.17
C VAL A 155 -37.42 15.47 52.42
N MET A 156 -38.46 14.80 52.91
CA MET A 156 -39.07 13.65 52.24
C MET A 156 -39.63 14.01 50.85
N LYS A 157 -40.17 15.21 50.66
CA LYS A 157 -40.59 15.71 49.34
C LYS A 157 -39.40 15.88 48.39
N LYS A 158 -38.32 16.55 48.83
CA LYS A 158 -37.08 16.69 48.06
C LYS A 158 -36.46 15.33 47.72
N LEU A 159 -36.41 14.42 48.69
CA LEU A 159 -35.84 13.08 48.52
C LEU A 159 -36.66 12.27 47.51
N LYS A 160 -38.00 12.37 47.54
CA LYS A 160 -38.86 11.79 46.50
C LYS A 160 -38.59 12.42 45.12
N GLU A 161 -38.47 13.75 45.04
CA GLU A 161 -38.16 14.45 43.78
C GLU A 161 -36.80 14.04 43.20
N VAL A 162 -35.80 13.73 44.03
CA VAL A 162 -34.51 13.16 43.59
C VAL A 162 -34.65 11.71 43.15
N VAL A 163 -35.34 10.86 43.92
CA VAL A 163 -35.55 9.44 43.57
C VAL A 163 -36.35 9.29 42.28
N ASP A 164 -37.39 10.09 42.06
CA ASP A 164 -38.18 10.04 40.83
C ASP A 164 -37.39 10.59 39.62
N LYS A 165 -36.52 11.60 39.79
CA LYS A 165 -35.54 12.00 38.77
C LYS A 165 -34.55 10.89 38.43
N GLN A 166 -33.92 10.28 39.43
CA GLN A 166 -32.96 9.18 39.24
C GLN A 166 -33.60 7.98 38.52
N ARG A 167 -34.89 7.70 38.78
CA ARG A 167 -35.65 6.68 38.03
C ARG A 167 -35.82 7.02 36.56
N ASP A 168 -36.14 8.27 36.23
CA ASP A 168 -36.30 8.71 34.83
C ASP A 168 -34.97 8.85 34.10
N GLU A 169 -33.89 9.15 34.82
CA GLU A 169 -32.51 9.13 34.33
C GLU A 169 -32.02 7.69 34.05
N ILE A 170 -32.24 6.74 34.97
CA ILE A 170 -32.00 5.31 34.74
C ILE A 170 -32.77 4.85 33.50
N ARG A 171 -34.07 5.14 33.40
CA ARG A 171 -34.88 4.84 32.20
C ARG A 171 -34.39 5.52 30.93
N ALA A 172 -33.67 6.64 31.02
CA ALA A 172 -33.05 7.27 29.86
C ALA A 172 -31.77 6.53 29.45
N LYS A 173 -30.93 6.16 30.43
CA LYS A 173 -29.70 5.38 30.23
C LYS A 173 -29.98 3.95 29.77
N ASP A 174 -31.01 3.29 30.27
CA ASP A 174 -31.48 1.98 29.76
C ASP A 174 -31.79 2.04 28.26
N ARG A 175 -32.49 3.11 27.82
CA ARG A 175 -32.84 3.31 26.41
C ARG A 175 -31.63 3.68 25.55
N GLU A 176 -30.69 4.46 26.08
CA GLU A 176 -29.42 4.73 25.42
C GLU A 176 -28.62 3.43 25.24
N LEU A 177 -28.51 2.61 26.29
CA LEU A 177 -27.83 1.31 26.26
C LEU A 177 -28.47 0.35 25.25
N THR A 178 -29.80 0.26 25.16
CA THR A 178 -30.46 -0.58 24.13
C THR A 178 -30.10 -0.12 22.72
N LEU A 179 -30.12 1.18 22.43
CA LEU A 179 -29.77 1.70 21.11
C LEU A 179 -28.29 1.46 20.77
N ARG A 180 -27.39 1.60 21.75
CA ARG A 180 -25.96 1.27 21.56
C ARG A 180 -25.73 -0.24 21.36
N ASN A 181 -26.54 -1.09 21.98
CA ASN A 181 -26.48 -2.54 21.75
C ASN A 181 -26.97 -2.89 20.34
N ASP A 182 -28.08 -2.28 19.88
CA ASP A 182 -28.60 -2.45 18.52
C ASP A 182 -27.56 -2.02 17.46
N ASP A 183 -26.86 -0.89 17.69
CA ASP A 183 -25.74 -0.42 16.85
C ASP A 183 -24.58 -1.44 16.82
N VAL A 184 -24.20 -1.98 17.99
CA VAL A 184 -23.13 -2.99 18.11
C VAL A 184 -23.52 -4.29 17.40
N GLU A 185 -24.75 -4.78 17.55
CA GLU A 185 -25.23 -5.96 16.83
C GLU A 185 -25.27 -5.74 15.31
N ALA A 186 -25.65 -4.55 14.85
CA ALA A 186 -25.61 -4.18 13.44
C ALA A 186 -24.17 -4.17 12.88
N LEU A 187 -23.22 -3.62 13.62
CA LEU A 187 -21.79 -3.63 13.27
C LEU A 187 -21.20 -5.05 13.29
N GLN A 188 -21.56 -5.88 14.28
CA GLN A 188 -21.15 -7.29 14.37
C GLN A 188 -21.65 -8.08 13.14
N GLN A 189 -22.89 -7.83 12.69
CA GLN A 189 -23.41 -8.41 11.45
C GLN A 189 -22.66 -7.94 10.21
N GLN A 190 -22.24 -6.67 10.12
CA GLN A 190 -21.43 -6.17 9.01
C GLN A 190 -20.03 -6.81 9.01
N GLN A 191 -19.38 -6.89 10.17
CA GLN A 191 -18.09 -7.57 10.35
C GLN A 191 -18.17 -9.04 9.88
N ASN A 192 -19.18 -9.78 10.32
CA ASN A 192 -19.39 -11.18 9.92
C ASN A 192 -19.59 -11.34 8.40
N ARG A 193 -20.33 -10.43 7.74
CA ARG A 193 -20.49 -10.41 6.28
C ARG A 193 -19.16 -10.13 5.56
N LEU A 194 -18.38 -9.16 6.05
CA LEU A 194 -17.08 -8.80 5.49
C LEU A 194 -16.04 -9.92 5.69
N MET A 195 -16.02 -10.58 6.84
CA MET A 195 -15.15 -11.75 7.09
C MET A 195 -15.46 -12.89 6.11
N LYS A 196 -16.74 -13.18 5.84
CA LYS A 196 -17.11 -14.17 4.82
C LYS A 196 -16.63 -13.77 3.42
N ILE A 197 -16.91 -12.53 2.99
CA ILE A 197 -16.45 -12.03 1.68
C ILE A 197 -14.93 -12.08 1.56
N ASN A 198 -14.19 -11.75 2.63
CA ASN A 198 -12.73 -11.81 2.63
C ASN A 198 -12.21 -13.25 2.54
N HIS A 199 -12.85 -14.21 3.20
CA HIS A 199 -12.55 -15.64 3.05
C HIS A 199 -12.83 -16.12 1.61
N ASP A 200 -14.01 -15.81 1.05
CA ASP A 200 -14.39 -16.17 -0.32
C ASP A 200 -13.41 -15.58 -1.36
N LEU A 201 -12.90 -14.37 -1.13
CA LEU A 201 -11.88 -13.73 -1.97
C LEU A 201 -10.50 -14.39 -1.83
N ARG A 202 -10.04 -14.71 -0.60
CA ARG A 202 -8.77 -15.44 -0.39
C ARG A 202 -8.80 -16.81 -1.06
N HIS A 203 -9.93 -17.53 -0.97
CA HIS A 203 -10.10 -18.83 -1.62
C HIS A 203 -10.04 -18.71 -3.15
N LYS A 204 -10.75 -17.72 -3.74
CA LYS A 204 -10.67 -17.44 -5.18
C LYS A 204 -9.25 -17.08 -5.63
N MET A 205 -8.53 -16.27 -4.84
CA MET A 205 -7.14 -15.89 -5.12
C MET A 205 -6.23 -17.14 -5.15
N ALA A 206 -6.33 -18.02 -4.15
CA ALA A 206 -5.57 -19.27 -4.11
C ALA A 206 -5.88 -20.21 -5.28
N VAL A 207 -7.14 -20.29 -5.74
CA VAL A 207 -7.53 -21.06 -6.93
C VAL A 207 -6.92 -20.46 -8.21
N VAL A 208 -6.99 -19.15 -8.39
CA VAL A 208 -6.40 -18.46 -9.56
C VAL A 208 -4.87 -18.56 -9.55
N GLU A 209 -4.23 -18.47 -8.39
CA GLU A 209 -2.79 -18.72 -8.25
C GLU A 209 -2.40 -20.15 -8.62
N ALA A 210 -3.18 -21.15 -8.19
CA ALA A 210 -2.93 -22.55 -8.54
C ALA A 210 -3.09 -22.80 -10.04
N GLN A 211 -4.11 -22.20 -10.67
CA GLN A 211 -4.30 -22.23 -12.13
C GLN A 211 -3.13 -21.55 -12.86
N GLY A 212 -2.68 -20.38 -12.40
CA GLY A 212 -1.53 -19.67 -12.95
C GLY A 212 -0.24 -20.50 -12.87
N LYS A 213 0.03 -21.13 -11.71
CA LYS A 213 1.17 -22.03 -11.50
C LYS A 213 1.11 -23.25 -12.45
N ALA A 214 -0.07 -23.85 -12.64
CA ALA A 214 -0.28 -24.96 -13.57
C ALA A 214 -0.05 -24.56 -15.04
N LEU A 215 -0.53 -23.38 -15.47
CA LEU A 215 -0.30 -22.86 -16.82
C LEU A 215 1.18 -22.53 -17.07
N ILE A 216 1.89 -22.00 -16.08
CA ILE A 216 3.34 -21.78 -16.16
C ILE A 216 4.08 -23.12 -16.32
N GLN A 217 3.71 -24.14 -15.56
CA GLN A 217 4.30 -25.49 -15.66
C GLN A 217 4.08 -26.10 -17.06
N GLN A 218 2.84 -26.07 -17.57
CA GLN A 218 2.51 -26.53 -18.92
C GLN A 218 3.28 -25.77 -20.00
N LYS A 219 3.45 -24.44 -19.86
CA LYS A 219 4.25 -23.64 -20.78
C LYS A 219 5.71 -24.11 -20.80
N VAL A 220 6.33 -24.31 -19.64
CA VAL A 220 7.72 -24.76 -19.52
C VAL A 220 7.91 -26.15 -20.14
N GLU A 221 6.96 -27.07 -19.94
CA GLU A 221 6.97 -28.40 -20.56
C GLU A 221 6.89 -28.33 -22.09
N LEU A 222 6.00 -27.48 -22.63
CA LEU A 222 5.88 -27.27 -24.08
C LEU A 222 7.12 -26.59 -24.69
N GLU A 223 7.71 -25.62 -23.98
CA GLU A 223 8.97 -24.97 -24.39
C GLU A 223 10.14 -25.96 -24.39
N ALA A 224 10.23 -26.87 -23.40
CA ALA A 224 11.23 -27.92 -23.37
C ALA A 224 11.06 -28.93 -24.53
N VAL A 225 9.82 -29.35 -24.84
CA VAL A 225 9.53 -30.22 -25.99
C VAL A 225 9.84 -29.54 -27.33
N ALA A 226 9.59 -28.24 -27.45
CA ALA A 226 9.95 -27.47 -28.64
C ALA A 226 11.48 -27.41 -28.82
N GLN A 227 12.24 -27.09 -27.76
CA GLN A 227 13.70 -27.05 -27.80
C GLN A 227 14.31 -28.43 -28.12
N ALA A 228 13.76 -29.52 -27.58
CA ALA A 228 14.21 -30.87 -27.91
C ALA A 228 14.06 -31.18 -29.41
N ARG A 229 12.89 -30.85 -30.00
CA ARG A 229 12.65 -31.00 -31.45
C ARG A 229 13.55 -30.11 -32.30
N GLU A 230 13.85 -28.89 -31.86
CA GLU A 230 14.80 -28.02 -32.55
C GLU A 230 16.22 -28.59 -32.54
N GLN A 231 16.65 -29.21 -31.44
CA GLN A 231 17.93 -29.93 -31.37
C GLN A 231 17.96 -31.17 -32.26
N GLU A 232 16.88 -31.95 -32.33
CA GLU A 232 16.74 -33.09 -33.26
C GLU A 232 16.81 -32.63 -34.72
N LEU A 233 16.07 -31.58 -35.08
CA LEU A 233 16.14 -30.96 -36.42
C LEU A 233 17.56 -30.44 -36.72
N GLY A 234 18.23 -29.81 -35.76
CA GLY A 234 19.60 -29.34 -35.89
C GLY A 234 20.61 -30.48 -36.13
N GLN A 235 20.42 -31.63 -35.49
CA GLN A 235 21.21 -32.85 -35.74
C GLN A 235 20.95 -33.42 -37.14
N LEU A 236 19.68 -33.57 -37.53
CA LEU A 236 19.30 -34.07 -38.86
C LEU A 236 19.82 -33.17 -39.99
N HIS A 237 19.81 -31.84 -39.84
CA HIS A 237 20.40 -30.92 -40.81
C HIS A 237 21.93 -31.10 -40.94
N GLN A 238 22.63 -31.38 -39.83
CA GLN A 238 24.06 -31.69 -39.86
C GLN A 238 24.34 -33.03 -40.54
N GLU A 239 23.53 -34.05 -40.30
CA GLU A 239 23.65 -35.35 -40.98
C GLU A 239 23.38 -35.24 -42.48
N VAL A 240 22.31 -34.56 -42.89
CA VAL A 240 21.99 -34.30 -44.31
C VAL A 240 23.12 -33.53 -44.99
N THR A 241 23.73 -32.55 -44.32
CA THR A 241 24.88 -31.81 -44.85
C THR A 241 26.10 -32.73 -45.00
N ARG A 242 26.42 -33.51 -43.97
CA ARG A 242 27.52 -34.48 -43.99
C ARG A 242 27.37 -35.57 -45.05
N LEU A 243 26.14 -36.03 -45.31
CA LEU A 243 25.83 -36.99 -46.37
C LEU A 243 25.96 -36.34 -47.76
N ARG A 244 25.50 -35.09 -47.92
CA ARG A 244 25.66 -34.29 -49.14
C ARG A 244 27.14 -34.05 -49.47
N ASP A 245 27.96 -33.72 -48.48
CA ASP A 245 29.40 -33.50 -48.67
C ASP A 245 30.14 -34.79 -49.01
N ARG A 246 29.76 -35.93 -48.41
CA ARG A 246 30.27 -37.24 -48.81
C ARG A 246 29.95 -37.57 -50.27
N LEU A 247 28.71 -37.32 -50.71
CA LEU A 247 28.29 -37.53 -52.10
C LEU A 247 29.00 -36.58 -53.08
N ARG A 248 29.35 -35.36 -52.65
CA ARG A 248 30.21 -34.42 -53.40
C ARG A 248 31.70 -34.78 -53.39
N GLY A 249 32.11 -35.69 -52.51
CA GLY A 249 33.49 -36.15 -52.37
C GLY A 249 33.88 -37.33 -53.27
N GLU A 250 32.93 -37.94 -53.97
CA GLU A 250 33.22 -38.98 -54.95
C GLU A 250 33.69 -38.35 -56.28
N PRO A 251 34.86 -38.74 -56.83
CA PRO A 251 35.41 -38.11 -58.02
C PRO A 251 34.68 -38.59 -59.27
N ALA A 252 33.78 -37.75 -59.80
CA ALA A 252 33.18 -37.95 -61.10
C ALA A 252 34.28 -37.97 -62.19
N HIS A 253 34.35 -39.04 -62.97
CA HIS A 253 35.34 -39.23 -64.03
C HIS A 253 34.65 -39.30 -65.40
N ASN A 254 34.43 -38.12 -65.99
CA ASN A 254 33.95 -37.87 -67.36
C ASN A 254 32.49 -38.33 -67.60
N GLU A 255 31.78 -37.94 -68.66
CA GLU A 255 32.14 -37.19 -69.88
C GLU A 255 31.30 -35.90 -70.07
N GLU A 256 31.68 -35.10 -71.08
CA GLU A 256 31.17 -33.78 -71.41
C GLU A 256 30.46 -33.83 -72.78
N GLU A 257 29.15 -33.50 -72.85
CA GLU A 257 28.44 -33.26 -74.12
C GLU A 257 27.56 -31.99 -74.07
N PRO A 258 27.37 -31.28 -75.20
CA PRO A 258 26.83 -29.93 -75.23
C PRO A 258 25.30 -29.84 -75.37
N ALA A 259 24.71 -28.82 -74.77
CA ALA A 259 23.27 -28.55 -74.83
C ALA A 259 22.83 -27.75 -76.07
N PRO A 260 21.68 -28.07 -76.69
CA PRO A 260 20.90 -27.16 -77.53
C PRO A 260 19.84 -26.38 -76.73
N ALA A 261 19.41 -25.23 -77.25
CA ALA A 261 18.44 -24.32 -76.61
C ALA A 261 16.96 -24.74 -76.79
N PRO A 262 16.02 -24.28 -75.94
CA PRO A 262 14.66 -24.83 -75.86
C PRO A 262 13.61 -24.15 -76.77
N PRO A 263 12.63 -24.90 -77.29
CA PRO A 263 11.34 -24.36 -77.77
C PRO A 263 10.29 -24.27 -76.64
N GLN A 264 9.18 -23.56 -76.90
CA GLN A 264 8.14 -23.24 -75.92
C GLN A 264 6.86 -24.10 -76.01
N LEU A 265 6.10 -24.12 -74.91
CA LEU A 265 4.62 -24.21 -74.81
C LEU A 265 3.86 -25.38 -75.49
N SER A 266 3.11 -26.16 -74.70
CA SER A 266 1.63 -26.18 -74.74
C SER A 266 1.02 -27.16 -73.71
N HIS A 267 -0.29 -27.09 -73.50
CA HIS A 267 -1.06 -27.87 -72.52
C HIS A 267 -1.50 -29.25 -73.05
N ALA A 268 -1.63 -30.26 -72.19
CA ALA A 268 -2.95 -30.81 -71.80
C ALA A 268 -2.86 -32.13 -70.98
N GLU A 269 -3.59 -32.12 -69.86
CA GLU A 269 -4.30 -33.20 -69.14
C GLU A 269 -4.06 -34.69 -69.49
N THR A 270 -3.78 -35.50 -68.46
CA THR A 270 -4.53 -36.74 -68.15
C THR A 270 -4.32 -37.15 -66.68
N SER A 271 -5.21 -38.00 -66.13
CA SER A 271 -5.16 -38.50 -64.75
C SER A 271 -4.11 -39.65 -64.59
N ASP A 272 -3.78 -40.19 -63.42
CA ASP A 272 -4.58 -40.37 -62.19
C ASP A 272 -3.77 -40.42 -60.87
N ALA A 273 -4.48 -40.53 -59.74
CA ALA A 273 -4.00 -40.28 -58.39
C ALA A 273 -2.94 -41.27 -57.82
N GLN A 274 -2.09 -40.77 -56.89
CA GLN A 274 -2.18 -41.17 -55.47
C GLN A 274 -1.29 -40.35 -54.49
N SER A 275 -1.92 -39.89 -53.40
CA SER A 275 -1.39 -39.74 -52.03
C SER A 275 0.04 -39.24 -51.76
N SER A 276 0.15 -38.05 -51.16
CA SER A 276 0.89 -37.89 -49.89
C SER A 276 0.36 -36.72 -49.04
N VAL A 277 -0.04 -37.07 -47.81
CA VAL A 277 -0.23 -36.23 -46.60
C VAL A 277 0.46 -34.86 -46.65
N TRP A 278 -0.33 -33.77 -46.50
CA TRP A 278 -0.02 -32.51 -45.77
C TRP A 278 -1.15 -31.43 -45.83
N ALA A 279 -2.41 -31.78 -46.10
CA ALA A 279 -3.48 -30.78 -46.29
C ALA A 279 -4.87 -31.24 -45.79
N GLU A 280 -5.08 -31.24 -44.46
CA GLU A 280 -6.40 -31.17 -43.82
C GLU A 280 -6.26 -30.72 -42.35
N CYS A 281 -7.38 -30.39 -41.69
CA CYS A 281 -7.46 -29.73 -40.36
C CYS A 281 -7.14 -28.22 -40.34
N GLY A 282 -7.86 -27.45 -41.17
CA GLY A 282 -8.06 -26.01 -40.99
C GLY A 282 -9.55 -25.68 -41.17
N ASN A 283 -10.13 -24.93 -40.23
CA ASN A 283 -11.56 -24.60 -40.07
C ASN A 283 -12.44 -25.77 -39.59
N ASP A 284 -12.80 -25.76 -38.30
CA ASP A 284 -13.99 -26.41 -37.77
C ASP A 284 -14.74 -25.40 -36.85
N PRO A 285 -16.01 -25.02 -37.10
CA PRO A 285 -16.61 -23.86 -36.43
C PRO A 285 -17.12 -24.05 -35.00
N GLU A 286 -17.23 -25.28 -34.48
CA GLU A 286 -17.94 -25.55 -33.21
C GLU A 286 -17.12 -25.27 -31.93
N PHE A 287 -15.79 -25.12 -32.01
CA PHE A 287 -14.91 -24.98 -30.84
C PHE A 287 -15.08 -23.67 -30.02
N LEU A 288 -15.93 -22.73 -30.47
CA LEU A 288 -16.18 -21.45 -29.77
C LEU A 288 -17.52 -21.42 -28.99
N ALA A 289 -18.25 -22.53 -28.91
CA ALA A 289 -19.57 -22.57 -28.26
C ALA A 289 -19.55 -22.98 -26.76
N GLU A 290 -18.51 -23.67 -26.27
CA GLU A 290 -18.56 -24.39 -24.98
C GLU A 290 -17.92 -23.66 -23.78
N CYS A 291 -17.50 -22.39 -23.97
CA CYS A 291 -16.86 -21.60 -22.90
C CYS A 291 -17.80 -20.67 -22.10
N PHE A 292 -19.09 -20.59 -22.43
CA PHE A 292 -20.05 -19.70 -21.77
C PHE A 292 -21.47 -20.29 -21.70
N GLU A 293 -21.74 -21.17 -20.73
CA GLU A 293 -23.01 -21.18 -19.97
C GLU A 293 -22.96 -22.15 -18.78
N VAL A 294 -23.47 -21.70 -17.61
CA VAL A 294 -24.02 -22.50 -16.49
C VAL A 294 -23.07 -23.54 -15.80
N GLY A 295 -23.07 -23.74 -14.48
CA GLY A 295 -23.87 -23.17 -13.40
C GLY A 295 -24.53 -24.27 -12.54
N GLU A 296 -24.25 -24.24 -11.24
CA GLU A 296 -24.85 -25.09 -10.17
C GLU A 296 -24.59 -26.62 -10.20
N SER A 297 -24.39 -27.15 -8.99
CA SER A 297 -24.64 -28.53 -8.56
C SER A 297 -23.97 -29.70 -9.30
N LEU A 298 -23.06 -30.39 -8.59
CA LEU A 298 -23.43 -31.67 -7.94
C LEU A 298 -22.45 -32.06 -6.83
N SER A 299 -22.98 -32.61 -5.75
CA SER A 299 -22.22 -33.20 -4.65
C SER A 299 -22.35 -34.72 -4.69
N LEU A 300 -21.28 -35.46 -4.37
CA LEU A 300 -21.34 -36.77 -3.69
C LEU A 300 -19.94 -37.35 -3.39
N PHE A 301 -19.75 -37.78 -2.14
CA PHE A 301 -18.73 -38.76 -1.73
C PHE A 301 -19.25 -40.19 -2.07
N PRO A 302 -18.37 -41.19 -2.29
CA PRO A 302 -17.63 -41.87 -1.20
C PRO A 302 -16.11 -41.88 -1.43
N GLY A 303 -15.25 -42.11 -0.44
CA GLY A 303 -15.51 -42.60 0.92
C GLY A 303 -14.90 -43.99 1.15
N LEU A 304 -13.65 -44.03 1.64
CA LEU A 304 -12.97 -45.22 2.15
C LEU A 304 -11.96 -44.78 3.22
N GLU A 305 -11.70 -45.64 4.21
CA GLU A 305 -10.95 -45.33 5.44
C GLU A 305 -9.61 -46.09 5.52
N ASP A 306 -8.88 -45.84 6.61
CA ASP A 306 -7.72 -46.57 7.15
C ASP A 306 -6.36 -46.50 6.43
N GLY A 307 -5.31 -46.19 7.21
CA GLY A 307 -3.93 -46.11 6.72
C GLY A 307 -2.93 -45.41 7.66
N GLU A 308 -2.98 -45.66 8.97
CA GLU A 308 -1.91 -45.19 9.88
C GLU A 308 -0.56 -45.86 9.53
N HIS A 309 0.53 -45.08 9.47
CA HIS A 309 1.82 -45.50 10.01
C HIS A 309 2.75 -44.29 10.21
N ALA A 310 3.45 -44.25 11.34
CA ALA A 310 4.41 -43.20 11.68
C ALA A 310 5.84 -43.57 11.25
N GLU A 311 6.69 -42.57 11.04
CA GLU A 311 8.15 -42.74 11.06
C GLU A 311 8.79 -41.59 11.86
N LYS A 312 9.82 -41.90 12.65
CA LYS A 312 10.49 -40.98 13.57
C LYS A 312 11.70 -40.30 12.91
N GLY A 313 12.01 -39.08 13.34
CA GLY A 313 13.35 -38.50 13.28
C GLY A 313 13.67 -37.83 14.62
N GLU A 314 14.66 -38.34 15.35
CA GLU A 314 15.09 -37.86 16.66
C GLU A 314 16.63 -37.70 16.69
N ASP A 315 17.10 -36.49 16.95
CA ASP A 315 18.31 -36.06 17.68
C ASP A 315 18.27 -34.51 17.70
N TYR A 316 18.32 -33.81 18.84
CA TYR A 316 19.53 -33.48 19.65
C TYR A 316 20.61 -32.71 18.85
N CYS A 317 21.28 -31.66 19.34
CA CYS A 317 21.40 -31.06 20.68
C CYS A 317 21.88 -29.58 20.56
N ASP A 318 21.85 -28.66 21.54
CA ASP A 318 21.09 -28.33 22.78
C ASP A 318 21.41 -26.80 23.05
N GLU A 319 21.23 -26.03 24.15
CA GLU A 319 20.90 -26.22 25.58
C GLU A 319 20.53 -24.81 26.19
N ASP A 320 19.25 -24.43 26.43
CA ASP A 320 18.82 -23.13 27.06
C ASP A 320 17.31 -23.15 27.46
N GLY A 321 16.96 -23.20 28.77
CA GLY A 321 15.54 -23.27 29.19
C GLY A 321 15.18 -23.35 30.68
N ASP A 322 16.13 -23.21 31.61
CA ASP A 322 15.93 -23.53 33.04
C ASP A 322 15.63 -22.30 33.94
N GLU A 323 15.43 -21.09 33.40
CA GLU A 323 15.21 -19.87 34.23
C GLU A 323 13.73 -19.56 34.56
N GLU A 324 12.74 -20.14 33.86
CA GLU A 324 11.31 -19.83 34.13
C GLU A 324 10.67 -20.69 35.24
N GLU A 325 11.14 -21.93 35.50
CA GLU A 325 10.55 -22.77 36.57
C GLU A 325 10.96 -22.32 37.99
N GLU A 326 12.14 -21.71 38.20
CA GLU A 326 12.55 -21.22 39.53
C GLU A 326 11.69 -20.01 40.01
N GLU A 327 11.20 -19.15 39.11
CA GLU A 327 10.34 -18.02 39.52
C GLU A 327 8.93 -18.48 39.97
N GLU A 328 8.33 -19.50 39.33
CA GLU A 328 7.03 -20.02 39.78
C GLU A 328 7.14 -20.74 41.14
N GLU A 329 8.20 -21.54 41.39
CA GLU A 329 8.41 -22.16 42.72
C GLU A 329 8.63 -21.10 43.82
N ALA A 330 9.39 -20.03 43.52
CA ALA A 330 9.62 -18.94 44.45
C ALA A 330 8.32 -18.19 44.84
N VAL A 331 7.39 -18.01 43.88
CA VAL A 331 6.07 -17.41 44.13
C VAL A 331 5.20 -18.31 45.00
N LEU A 332 5.19 -19.63 44.76
CA LEU A 332 4.42 -20.58 45.55
C LEU A 332 4.94 -20.71 47.00
N LEU A 333 6.27 -20.69 47.20
CA LEU A 333 6.87 -20.82 48.53
C LEU A 333 6.51 -19.65 49.47
N TRP A 334 6.34 -18.44 48.93
CA TRP A 334 5.89 -17.26 49.69
C TRP A 334 4.42 -17.33 50.13
N GLY A 335 3.62 -18.24 49.58
CA GLY A 335 2.23 -18.46 49.96
C GLY A 335 2.02 -19.29 51.23
N ALA A 336 3.05 -19.98 51.73
CA ALA A 336 2.92 -20.99 52.80
C ALA A 336 3.08 -20.46 54.24
N CYS A 337 3.39 -19.18 54.44
CA CYS A 337 3.87 -18.63 55.72
C CYS A 337 2.81 -17.92 56.60
N GLU A 338 1.58 -18.46 56.73
CA GLU A 338 0.67 -18.13 57.84
C GLU A 338 -0.14 -19.35 58.36
N GLU A 339 0.47 -20.16 59.24
CA GLU A 339 -0.26 -20.92 60.27
C GLU A 339 0.45 -20.81 61.63
N ASP A 340 0.04 -19.85 62.48
CA ASP A 340 0.03 -20.06 63.94
C ASP A 340 -0.93 -19.07 64.67
N PRO A 341 -2.07 -19.52 65.27
CA PRO A 341 -3.15 -18.63 65.69
C PRO A 341 -3.15 -18.26 67.19
N ALA A 342 -2.16 -17.50 67.67
CA ALA A 342 -2.18 -16.96 69.05
C ALA A 342 -1.40 -15.63 69.24
N GLY A 343 -2.08 -14.54 69.60
CA GLY A 343 -1.45 -13.26 69.94
C GLY A 343 -2.45 -12.17 70.35
N GLU A 344 -2.19 -11.50 71.47
CA GLU A 344 -3.09 -10.59 72.20
C GLU A 344 -3.79 -9.49 71.38
N ARG A 345 -5.06 -9.19 71.74
CA ARG A 345 -5.74 -7.95 71.34
C ARG A 345 -5.15 -6.73 72.06
N GLY A 346 -3.99 -6.25 71.59
CA GLY A 346 -3.50 -4.92 71.94
C GLY A 346 -4.45 -3.84 71.43
N ALA A 347 -4.72 -2.82 72.25
CA ALA A 347 -5.58 -1.70 71.86
C ALA A 347 -4.81 -0.74 70.93
N LEU A 348 -5.04 -0.87 69.61
CA LEU A 348 -4.42 0.00 68.60
C LEU A 348 -5.16 1.35 68.54
N ASP A 349 -4.42 2.46 68.69
CA ASP A 349 -4.97 3.80 68.54
C ASP A 349 -5.34 4.10 67.07
N LEU A 350 -6.59 4.50 66.86
CA LEU A 350 -7.16 4.84 65.56
C LEU A 350 -6.71 6.22 65.05
N LYS A 351 -5.87 6.96 65.79
CA LYS A 351 -5.44 8.33 65.46
C LYS A 351 -3.97 8.54 65.12
N ASP A 352 -3.12 7.51 65.09
CA ASP A 352 -1.71 7.66 64.69
C ASP A 352 -1.58 8.19 63.24
N PRO A 353 -0.98 9.38 63.01
CA PRO A 353 -0.79 9.93 61.67
C PRO A 353 0.14 9.10 60.78
N ASN A 354 1.06 8.34 61.38
CA ASN A 354 2.06 7.52 60.67
C ASN A 354 1.60 6.08 60.44
N ARG A 355 0.41 5.69 60.91
CA ARG A 355 -0.16 4.37 60.66
C ARG A 355 -0.25 4.12 59.15
N PRO A 356 0.28 2.98 58.63
CA PRO A 356 0.07 2.59 57.24
C PRO A 356 -1.42 2.63 56.89
N ARG A 357 -1.75 3.42 55.86
CA ARG A 357 -3.14 3.62 55.42
C ARG A 357 -3.60 2.55 54.43
N PHE A 358 -2.64 1.96 53.72
CA PHE A 358 -2.85 0.88 52.76
C PHE A 358 -2.98 -0.46 53.46
N THR A 359 -3.81 -1.36 52.94
CA THR A 359 -3.74 -2.78 53.31
C THR A 359 -2.48 -3.44 52.74
N LEU A 360 -2.11 -4.62 53.27
CA LEU A 360 -1.01 -5.41 52.69
C LEU A 360 -1.30 -5.86 51.26
N GLN A 361 -2.58 -6.00 50.88
CA GLN A 361 -2.97 -6.28 49.50
C GLN A 361 -2.75 -5.06 48.61
N GLU A 362 -3.24 -3.87 48.98
CA GLU A 362 -2.97 -2.63 48.22
C GLU A 362 -1.46 -2.38 48.03
N LEU A 363 -0.64 -2.69 49.04
CA LEU A 363 0.81 -2.57 48.94
C LEU A 363 1.40 -3.62 47.97
N ARG A 364 0.90 -4.85 47.97
CA ARG A 364 1.27 -5.89 46.99
C ARG A 364 0.88 -5.48 45.57
N ASP A 365 -0.34 -4.98 45.38
CA ASP A 365 -0.88 -4.56 44.08
C ASP A 365 -0.04 -3.41 43.49
N VAL A 366 0.24 -2.37 44.28
CA VAL A 366 1.10 -1.24 43.89
C VAL A 366 2.54 -1.67 43.60
N LEU A 367 3.08 -2.66 44.32
CA LEU A 367 4.41 -3.20 44.04
C LEU A 367 4.45 -4.01 42.72
N HIS A 368 3.36 -4.69 42.37
CA HIS A 368 3.20 -5.45 41.13
C HIS A 368 3.00 -4.52 39.93
N GLU A 369 2.07 -3.55 40.02
CA GLU A 369 1.86 -2.49 39.02
C GLU A 369 3.17 -1.72 38.74
N ARG A 370 3.92 -1.35 39.79
CA ARG A 370 5.24 -0.72 39.66
C ARG A 370 6.24 -1.60 38.91
N ASN A 371 6.23 -2.92 39.12
CA ASN A 371 7.12 -3.84 38.40
C ASN A 371 6.73 -3.96 36.92
N GLU A 372 5.44 -4.10 36.64
CA GLU A 372 4.89 -4.17 35.28
C GLU A 372 5.16 -2.88 34.49
N LEU A 373 4.96 -1.71 35.12
CA LEU A 373 5.31 -0.41 34.54
C LEU A 373 6.83 -0.26 34.33
N LYS A 374 7.66 -0.80 35.22
CA LYS A 374 9.12 -0.80 35.05
C LYS A 374 9.55 -1.66 33.85
N ALA A 375 8.92 -2.82 33.63
CA ALA A 375 9.17 -3.66 32.46
C ALA A 375 8.73 -2.95 31.16
N LYS A 376 7.53 -2.35 31.14
CA LYS A 376 7.05 -1.55 30.00
C LYS A 376 7.96 -0.36 29.69
N VAL A 377 8.48 0.33 30.71
CA VAL A 377 9.45 1.42 30.54
C VAL A 377 10.80 0.92 30.00
N PHE A 378 11.22 -0.30 30.34
CA PHE A 378 12.43 -0.90 29.77
C PHE A 378 12.23 -1.22 28.27
N MET A 379 11.15 -1.91 27.90
CA MET A 379 10.81 -2.19 26.50
C MET A 379 10.72 -0.92 25.65
N LEU A 380 10.03 0.12 26.15
CA LEU A 380 9.93 1.40 25.46
C LEU A 380 11.27 2.16 25.39
N GLN A 381 12.20 1.94 26.32
CA GLN A 381 13.55 2.49 26.22
C GLN A 381 14.40 1.77 25.17
N GLU A 382 14.19 0.47 24.98
CA GLU A 382 14.81 -0.32 23.92
C GLU A 382 14.27 0.04 22.54
N GLU A 383 12.95 0.15 22.37
CA GLU A 383 12.33 0.67 21.13
C GLU A 383 12.86 2.08 20.79
N ILE A 384 12.90 2.99 21.77
CA ILE A 384 13.43 4.35 21.59
C ILE A 384 14.94 4.35 21.30
N ALA A 385 15.69 3.34 21.72
CA ALA A 385 17.09 3.17 21.34
C ALA A 385 17.22 2.66 19.90
N TYR A 386 16.43 1.65 19.53
CA TYR A 386 16.37 1.08 18.17
C TYR A 386 16.08 2.16 17.12
N TYR A 387 14.97 2.90 17.26
CA TYR A 387 14.62 3.95 16.28
C TYR A 387 15.64 5.09 16.23
N LYS A 388 16.38 5.38 17.31
CA LYS A 388 17.47 6.37 17.29
C LYS A 388 18.74 5.86 16.62
N SER A 389 18.97 4.56 16.64
CA SER A 389 20.02 3.92 15.84
C SER A 389 19.62 3.89 14.36
N GLU A 390 18.35 3.60 14.05
CA GLU A 390 17.81 3.64 12.70
C GLU A 390 17.89 5.07 12.09
N GLU A 391 17.44 6.10 12.82
CA GLU A 391 17.62 7.52 12.44
C GLU A 391 19.10 7.90 12.21
N GLN A 392 20.03 7.35 13.02
CA GLN A 392 21.47 7.61 12.86
C GLN A 392 22.10 6.85 11.70
N GLU A 393 21.60 5.67 11.34
CA GLU A 393 22.05 4.94 10.15
C GLU A 393 21.53 5.60 8.87
N GLU A 394 20.29 6.14 8.86
CA GLU A 394 19.80 7.00 7.78
C GLU A 394 20.64 8.28 7.64
N GLU A 395 20.95 8.98 8.75
CA GLU A 395 21.79 10.20 8.70
C GLU A 395 23.22 9.89 8.23
N MET A 396 23.81 8.77 8.69
CA MET A 396 25.18 8.37 8.31
C MET A 396 25.29 7.82 6.88
N GLY A 397 24.16 7.43 6.25
CA GLY A 397 24.09 7.10 4.83
C GLY A 397 24.36 8.28 3.89
N THR A 398 24.31 9.52 4.38
CA THR A 398 24.50 10.74 3.57
C THR A 398 25.82 11.45 3.90
N PRO A 399 26.73 11.68 2.93
CA PRO A 399 27.99 12.35 3.20
C PRO A 399 27.78 13.85 3.54
N PRO A 400 28.40 14.39 4.61
CA PRO A 400 28.12 15.74 5.08
C PRO A 400 28.68 16.82 4.14
N SER A 401 27.82 17.42 3.32
CA SER A 401 28.17 18.56 2.48
C SER A 401 28.37 19.82 3.32
N MET A 402 29.64 20.22 3.49
CA MET A 402 30.03 21.43 4.23
C MET A 402 29.28 22.70 3.75
N PRO A 403 28.91 23.63 4.66
CA PRO A 403 28.19 24.84 4.30
C PRO A 403 29.07 25.81 3.49
N SER A 404 28.77 25.96 2.20
CA SER A 404 29.36 26.98 1.33
C SER A 404 28.42 28.19 1.18
N PRO A 405 28.94 29.43 1.11
CA PRO A 405 28.10 30.63 1.16
C PRO A 405 27.30 30.83 -0.13
N VAL A 406 26.01 31.17 0.01
CA VAL A 406 25.03 31.25 -1.08
C VAL A 406 25.33 32.40 -2.06
N PRO A 407 25.52 32.12 -3.36
CA PRO A 407 25.34 33.08 -4.44
C PRO A 407 23.96 32.88 -5.08
N ARG A 408 23.07 33.88 -5.00
CA ARG A 408 21.79 33.85 -5.72
C ARG A 408 22.04 33.95 -7.23
N SER A 409 21.91 32.86 -7.98
CA SER A 409 21.79 32.90 -9.43
C SER A 409 20.79 31.85 -9.93
N ASN A 410 19.68 32.33 -10.50
CA ASN A 410 18.73 31.48 -11.23
C ASN A 410 19.35 31.16 -12.61
N ILE A 411 19.99 29.99 -12.73
CA ILE A 411 20.60 29.52 -13.97
C ILE A 411 19.87 28.25 -14.42
N GLN A 412 18.80 28.43 -15.20
CA GLN A 412 18.42 27.39 -16.16
C GLN A 412 19.58 27.18 -17.14
N PRO A 413 19.87 25.93 -17.56
CA PRO A 413 20.90 25.69 -18.56
C PRO A 413 20.53 26.41 -19.86
N GLU A 414 21.36 27.35 -20.31
CA GLU A 414 21.05 28.13 -21.51
C GLU A 414 20.96 27.21 -22.74
N SER A 415 19.78 27.20 -23.37
CA SER A 415 19.50 26.44 -24.58
C SER A 415 20.63 26.57 -25.60
N GLY A 416 21.04 25.45 -26.21
CA GLY A 416 22.10 25.43 -27.20
C GLY A 416 21.86 26.40 -28.36
N ILE A 417 20.59 26.67 -28.70
CA ILE A 417 20.15 27.66 -29.68
C ILE A 417 20.51 29.08 -29.22
N LYS A 418 20.25 29.43 -27.95
CA LYS A 418 20.63 30.73 -27.36
C LYS A 418 22.15 30.92 -27.43
N ARG A 419 22.92 29.90 -27.03
CA ARG A 419 24.38 29.92 -27.09
C ARG A 419 24.90 30.11 -28.52
N LEU A 420 24.35 29.38 -29.48
CA LEU A 420 24.71 29.50 -30.91
C LEU A 420 24.42 30.92 -31.46
N ILE A 421 23.26 31.50 -31.10
CA ILE A 421 22.89 32.85 -31.48
C ILE A 421 23.88 33.88 -30.93
N PHE A 422 24.16 33.87 -29.63
CA PHE A 422 25.01 34.90 -29.01
C PHE A 422 26.51 34.71 -29.28
N THR A 423 27.01 33.47 -29.38
CA THR A 423 28.45 33.20 -29.55
C THR A 423 28.90 33.14 -31.01
N ALA A 424 28.05 32.67 -31.95
CA ALA A 424 28.44 32.50 -33.35
C ALA A 424 27.70 33.44 -34.31
N ILE A 425 26.38 33.56 -34.21
CA ILE A 425 25.59 34.32 -35.20
C ILE A 425 25.72 35.83 -34.96
N MET A 426 25.53 36.30 -33.73
CA MET A 426 25.54 37.72 -33.39
C MET A 426 26.85 38.44 -33.76
N PRO A 427 28.06 37.87 -33.54
CA PRO A 427 29.31 38.50 -34.00
C PRO A 427 29.42 38.59 -35.52
N MET A 428 28.98 37.57 -36.27
CA MET A 428 29.02 37.60 -37.74
C MET A 428 27.98 38.57 -38.34
N VAL A 429 26.82 38.73 -37.69
CA VAL A 429 25.82 39.75 -38.01
C VAL A 429 26.35 41.15 -37.73
N ALA A 430 27.01 41.37 -36.58
CA ALA A 430 27.62 42.66 -36.21
C ALA A 430 28.81 43.03 -37.13
N ALA A 431 29.58 42.04 -37.57
CA ALA A 431 30.66 42.21 -38.55
C ALA A 431 30.18 42.38 -40.01
N GLY A 432 28.85 42.39 -40.25
CA GLY A 432 28.28 42.56 -41.60
C GLY A 432 28.47 41.38 -42.55
N LEU A 433 28.94 40.22 -42.06
CA LEU A 433 29.26 39.05 -42.88
C LEU A 433 28.01 38.28 -43.36
N ILE A 434 26.87 38.49 -42.70
CA ILE A 434 25.56 38.01 -43.15
C ILE A 434 24.70 39.21 -43.52
N ALA A 435 24.78 39.62 -44.79
CA ALA A 435 23.86 40.58 -45.39
C ALA A 435 22.49 39.94 -45.66
N ASP A 436 21.44 40.77 -45.59
CA ASP A 436 20.12 40.57 -46.21
C ASP A 436 19.26 39.32 -45.90
N ASP A 437 19.55 38.56 -44.84
CA ASP A 437 18.55 37.64 -44.25
C ASP A 437 17.52 38.41 -43.38
N PRO A 438 16.20 38.37 -43.70
CA PRO A 438 15.16 39.06 -42.92
C PRO A 438 14.88 38.41 -41.55
N THR A 439 15.22 37.14 -41.33
CA THR A 439 14.98 36.44 -40.04
C THR A 439 15.89 36.95 -38.93
N LEU A 440 17.06 37.52 -39.27
CA LEU A 440 18.06 38.02 -38.31
C LEU A 440 17.79 39.47 -37.84
N GLN A 441 16.68 40.09 -38.29
CA GLN A 441 16.28 41.44 -37.89
C GLN A 441 16.15 41.66 -36.36
N PRO A 442 15.62 40.73 -35.54
CA PRO A 442 15.58 40.89 -34.09
C PRO A 442 16.97 40.98 -33.46
N ILE A 443 17.94 40.22 -33.97
CA ILE A 443 19.33 40.21 -33.50
C ILE A 443 20.03 41.51 -33.87
N ARG A 444 19.82 42.03 -35.10
CA ARG A 444 20.34 43.34 -35.51
C ARG A 444 19.82 44.48 -34.62
N ARG A 445 18.54 44.44 -34.22
CA ARG A 445 17.96 45.43 -33.28
C ARG A 445 18.62 45.38 -31.90
N LEU A 446 18.90 44.18 -31.38
CA LEU A 446 19.62 43.98 -30.12
C LEU A 446 21.04 44.57 -30.16
N VAL A 447 21.76 44.41 -31.26
CA VAL A 447 23.11 45.01 -31.43
C VAL A 447 23.04 46.54 -31.52
N SER A 448 21.99 47.12 -32.10
CA SER A 448 21.83 48.58 -32.22
C SER A 448 21.42 49.33 -30.94
N PHE A 449 21.33 48.63 -29.79
CA PHE A 449 20.96 49.20 -28.48
C PHE A 449 22.11 49.19 -27.46
N VAL A 450 23.35 48.95 -27.91
CA VAL A 450 24.60 48.97 -27.13
C VAL A 450 25.60 49.92 -27.80
#